data_AF-A0A842K0J0-F1
#
_entry.id   AF-A0A842K0J0-F1
#
_cell.length_a   1.000
_cell.length_b   1.000
_cell.length_c   1.000
_cell.angle_alpha   90.00
_cell.angle_beta   90.00
_cell.angle_gamma   90.00
#
_symmetry.space_group_name_H-M   'P 1'
#
loop_
_entity.id
_entity.type
_entity.pdbx_description
1 polymer ?
#
loop_
_entity_poly.entity_id
_entity_poly.type
_entity_poly.pdbx_seq_one_letter_code
_entity_poly.pdbx_strand_id
1 'polypeptide(L)'
;MTSRLALIAAPLLVVVAIVSGCSSGNGDGSGNSTPSASAVPSTSTAARSSSTDSTTGATVSQVDPNTASESQIAAAFTAAGVANADKWAKEVTEYGPYTPDTISDTLTKELGKYGIDQQTLHTILGVLAPQ
;
A
#
# COMPACT_ATOMS: atom_id res chain seq x y z
N MET A 1 -19.55 -37.08 -2.28
CA MET A 1 -20.87 -37.40 -2.86
C MET A 1 -21.82 -36.29 -2.42
N THR A 2 -22.55 -35.52 -3.23
CA THR A 2 -22.76 -35.42 -4.70
C THR A 2 -23.57 -34.12 -4.95
N SER A 3 -23.50 -33.37 -6.07
CA SER A 3 -22.66 -33.47 -7.28
C SER A 3 -22.78 -32.21 -8.18
N ARG A 4 -21.69 -31.89 -8.89
CA ARG A 4 -21.62 -31.31 -10.26
C ARG A 4 -22.17 -29.90 -10.59
N LEU A 5 -21.26 -29.10 -11.15
CA LEU A 5 -21.36 -28.35 -12.42
C LEU A 5 -22.59 -27.45 -12.70
N ALA A 6 -22.35 -26.15 -12.79
CA ALA A 6 -23.03 -25.25 -13.72
C ALA A 6 -21.97 -24.41 -14.44
N LEU A 7 -21.87 -24.55 -15.77
CA LEU A 7 -20.89 -23.88 -16.62
C LEU A 7 -21.66 -22.96 -17.57
N ILE A 8 -21.53 -21.65 -17.38
CA ILE A 8 -22.15 -20.65 -18.27
C ILE A 8 -21.04 -19.73 -18.79
N ALA A 9 -20.72 -19.90 -20.08
CA ALA A 9 -19.87 -18.99 -20.82
C ALA A 9 -20.73 -18.11 -21.73
N ALA A 10 -20.48 -16.81 -21.74
CA ALA A 10 -20.94 -15.87 -22.76
C ALA A 10 -19.89 -14.75 -22.91
N PRO A 11 -19.45 -14.38 -24.12
CA PRO A 11 -18.28 -13.51 -24.31
C PRO A 11 -18.62 -12.10 -24.86
N LEU A 12 -17.57 -11.28 -24.95
CA LEU A 12 -17.36 -10.24 -25.99
C LEU A 12 -18.24 -8.95 -25.92
N LEU A 13 -17.61 -7.78 -25.70
CA LEU A 13 -17.62 -6.70 -26.70
C LEU A 13 -16.61 -5.54 -26.44
N VAL A 14 -16.04 -5.06 -27.56
CA VAL A 14 -15.59 -3.68 -27.89
C VAL A 14 -14.54 -2.94 -27.04
N VAL A 15 -13.44 -2.67 -27.76
CA VAL A 15 -12.34 -1.72 -27.54
C VAL A 15 -12.79 -0.25 -27.51
N VAL A 16 -12.16 0.57 -26.66
CA VAL A 16 -11.83 1.96 -26.99
C VAL A 16 -10.35 2.18 -26.68
N ALA A 17 -9.63 2.86 -27.58
CA ALA A 17 -8.22 3.22 -27.39
C ALA A 17 -8.09 4.75 -27.23
N ILE A 18 -7.12 5.19 -26.43
CA ILE A 18 -6.70 6.59 -26.37
C ILE A 18 -5.16 6.61 -26.37
N VAL A 19 -4.56 7.28 -27.36
CA VAL A 19 -3.10 7.49 -27.40
C VAL A 19 -2.80 8.93 -27.82
N SER A 20 -2.38 9.73 -26.85
CA SER A 20 -1.82 11.09 -26.93
C SER A 20 -1.42 11.49 -25.51
N GLY A 21 -0.37 12.29 -25.27
CA GLY A 21 0.58 12.89 -26.19
C GLY A 21 1.57 13.73 -25.39
N CYS A 22 2.77 14.00 -25.92
CA CYS A 22 3.86 14.63 -25.17
C CYS A 22 3.53 16.05 -24.67
N SER A 23 4.13 16.44 -23.55
CA SER A 23 4.84 17.72 -23.45
C SER A 23 6.03 17.62 -22.51
N SER A 24 7.10 18.32 -22.87
CA SER A 24 8.38 18.38 -22.16
C SER A 24 8.66 19.81 -21.71
N GLY A 25 9.65 20.02 -20.84
CA GLY A 25 10.35 21.31 -20.79
C GLY A 25 10.50 21.95 -19.42
N ASN A 26 11.71 21.83 -18.89
CA ASN A 26 12.48 22.78 -18.07
C ASN A 26 11.77 23.98 -17.40
N GLY A 27 11.94 24.07 -16.09
CA GLY A 27 11.89 25.32 -15.32
C GLY A 27 13.15 25.45 -14.47
N ASP A 28 14.14 26.20 -14.93
CA ASP A 28 15.36 26.50 -14.17
C ASP A 28 15.10 27.53 -13.06
N GLY A 29 15.66 27.30 -11.87
CA GLY A 29 15.30 28.04 -10.65
C GLY A 29 16.46 28.23 -9.66
N SER A 30 17.58 28.79 -10.12
CA SER A 30 18.72 29.08 -9.25
C SER A 30 18.41 30.19 -8.23
N GLY A 31 18.35 29.84 -6.94
CA GLY A 31 18.15 30.77 -5.81
C GLY A 31 19.17 30.54 -4.70
N ASN A 32 20.19 31.39 -4.63
CA ASN A 32 21.34 31.26 -3.73
C ASN A 32 21.09 31.85 -2.33
N SER A 33 21.47 31.16 -1.24
CA SER A 33 22.30 31.70 -0.12
C SER A 33 22.48 30.73 1.06
N THR A 34 23.72 30.65 1.57
CA THR A 34 24.14 30.09 2.88
C THR A 34 24.30 31.24 3.91
N PRO A 35 24.77 31.10 5.17
CA PRO A 35 25.28 29.90 5.91
C PRO A 35 24.82 29.76 7.40
N SER A 36 25.29 28.71 8.10
CA SER A 36 26.11 28.80 9.36
C SER A 36 25.80 27.77 10.48
N ALA A 37 26.86 27.30 11.17
CA ALA A 37 26.95 26.55 12.46
C ALA A 37 26.16 25.21 12.63
N SER A 38 26.73 24.06 13.04
CA SER A 38 27.64 23.70 14.18
C SER A 38 26.90 23.64 15.52
N ALA A 39 26.95 22.58 16.36
CA ALA A 39 27.66 21.27 16.38
C ALA A 39 26.68 20.14 16.87
N VAL A 40 26.99 18.93 17.38
CA VAL A 40 28.16 18.23 18.00
C VAL A 40 28.12 16.71 17.72
N PRO A 41 29.23 15.94 17.88
CA PRO A 41 29.23 14.47 17.80
C PRO A 41 29.11 13.78 19.18
N SER A 42 28.36 12.67 19.26
CA SER A 42 28.32 11.77 20.43
C SER A 42 28.36 10.29 20.02
N THR A 43 29.35 9.55 20.53
CA THR A 43 29.46 8.07 20.50
C THR A 43 28.35 7.42 21.34
N SER A 44 27.95 6.15 21.19
CA SER A 44 28.80 4.99 21.50
C SER A 44 28.05 3.62 21.37
N THR A 45 28.85 2.55 21.30
CA THR A 45 28.55 1.16 21.74
C THR A 45 27.67 0.28 20.84
N ALA A 46 27.97 -1.02 20.81
CA ALA A 46 27.36 -2.03 19.96
C ALA A 46 27.06 -3.34 20.71
N ALA A 47 26.04 -4.07 20.24
CA ALA A 47 25.85 -5.52 20.42
C ALA A 47 24.73 -5.98 19.45
N ARG A 48 24.57 -7.23 19.00
CA ARG A 48 25.42 -8.40 18.71
C ARG A 48 24.45 -9.59 18.63
N SER A 49 24.16 -10.04 17.41
CA SER A 49 23.74 -11.40 17.03
C SER A 49 22.77 -12.21 17.92
N SER A 50 21.58 -12.48 17.40
CA SER A 50 21.00 -13.83 17.39
C SER A 50 20.12 -14.03 16.16
N SER A 51 20.14 -15.23 15.57
CA SER A 51 19.42 -15.55 14.34
C SER A 51 18.05 -16.17 14.62
N THR A 52 17.07 -15.89 13.75
CA THR A 52 15.95 -16.80 13.52
C THR A 52 15.72 -16.93 12.03
N ASP A 53 15.57 -18.16 11.54
CA ASP A 53 15.20 -18.44 10.16
C ASP A 53 13.73 -18.07 9.92
N SER A 54 13.46 -17.34 8.84
CA SER A 54 12.11 -17.02 8.37
C SER A 54 12.20 -16.49 6.94
N THR A 55 11.92 -17.37 5.97
CA THR A 55 11.51 -17.13 4.58
C THR A 55 11.93 -15.82 3.91
N THR A 56 12.68 -15.92 2.80
CA THR A 56 12.95 -14.79 1.87
C THR A 56 11.69 -14.36 1.10
N GLY A 57 10.71 -13.80 1.81
CA GLY A 57 9.74 -12.87 1.25
C GLY A 57 10.34 -11.46 1.24
N ALA A 58 10.05 -10.67 0.21
CA ALA A 58 10.44 -9.26 0.23
C ALA A 58 9.69 -8.54 1.36
N THR A 59 10.42 -7.93 2.29
CA THR A 59 9.81 -7.10 3.34
C THR A 59 9.25 -5.83 2.70
N VAL A 60 7.97 -5.86 2.35
CA VAL A 60 7.24 -4.66 1.93
C VAL A 60 7.26 -3.69 3.12
N SER A 61 7.79 -2.49 2.93
CA SER A 61 7.79 -1.45 3.96
C SER A 61 6.34 -1.10 4.30
N GLN A 62 5.92 -1.48 5.51
CA GLN A 62 4.54 -1.27 5.94
C GLN A 62 4.24 0.22 6.16
N VAL A 63 2.97 0.60 5.99
CA VAL A 63 2.48 1.97 6.07
C VAL A 63 1.47 2.08 7.21
N ASP A 64 1.59 3.13 8.03
CA ASP A 64 0.62 3.44 9.07
C ASP A 64 -0.64 4.10 8.46
N PRO A 65 -1.82 3.45 8.47
CA PRO A 65 -3.05 4.03 7.94
C PRO A 65 -3.59 5.21 8.76
N ASN A 66 -3.08 5.44 9.98
CA ASN A 66 -3.52 6.55 10.84
C ASN A 66 -2.83 7.88 10.50
N THR A 67 -1.67 7.85 9.83
CA THR A 67 -0.84 9.05 9.58
C THR A 67 -0.39 9.25 8.13
N ALA A 68 -0.40 8.20 7.31
CA ALA A 68 -0.10 8.30 5.89
C ALA A 68 -1.26 8.91 5.09
N SER A 69 -0.95 9.61 3.99
CA SER A 69 -1.98 10.08 3.05
C SER A 69 -2.58 8.93 2.25
N GLU A 70 -3.82 9.10 1.78
CA GLU A 70 -4.50 8.19 0.83
C GLU A 70 -3.57 7.82 -0.35
N SER A 71 -2.84 8.79 -0.90
CA SER A 71 -1.87 8.59 -1.98
C SER A 71 -0.63 7.77 -1.59
N GLN A 72 -0.16 7.82 -0.34
CA GLN A 72 0.92 6.96 0.15
C GLN A 72 0.45 5.52 0.35
N ILE A 73 -0.76 5.34 0.87
CA ILE A 73 -1.40 4.03 1.04
C ILE A 73 -1.68 3.41 -0.34
N ALA A 74 -2.20 4.18 -1.31
CA ALA A 74 -2.42 3.74 -2.70
C ALA A 74 -1.11 3.35 -3.40
N ALA A 75 -0.02 4.11 -3.19
CA ALA A 75 1.29 3.75 -3.72
C ALA A 75 1.82 2.43 -3.14
N ALA A 76 1.65 2.19 -1.83
CA ALA A 76 2.06 0.95 -1.19
C ALA A 76 1.21 -0.26 -1.62
N PHE A 77 -0.11 -0.08 -1.76
CA PHE A 77 -1.01 -1.08 -2.35
C PHE A 77 -0.64 -1.40 -3.81
N THR A 78 -0.32 -0.38 -4.62
CA THR A 78 0.16 -0.57 -6.00
C THR A 78 1.47 -1.35 -6.03
N ALA A 79 2.42 -1.03 -5.15
CA ALA A 79 3.70 -1.75 -5.03
C ALA A 79 3.52 -3.22 -4.58
N ALA A 80 2.47 -3.51 -3.80
CA ALA A 80 2.08 -4.85 -3.40
C ALA A 80 1.20 -5.59 -4.43
N GLY A 81 0.90 -4.98 -5.58
CA GLY A 81 0.11 -5.60 -6.65
C GLY A 81 -1.42 -5.60 -6.43
N VAL A 82 -1.93 -4.79 -5.50
CA VAL A 82 -3.36 -4.66 -5.21
C VAL A 82 -4.09 -3.97 -6.37
N ALA A 83 -5.05 -4.65 -6.99
CA ALA A 83 -5.90 -4.06 -8.02
C ALA A 83 -6.91 -3.06 -7.42
N ASN A 84 -7.11 -1.91 -8.08
CA ASN A 84 -7.90 -0.77 -7.59
C ASN A 84 -7.31 -0.12 -6.32
N ALA A 85 -5.98 0.00 -6.26
CA ALA A 85 -5.24 0.52 -5.11
C ALA A 85 -5.80 1.83 -4.53
N ASP A 86 -6.08 2.84 -5.37
CA ASP A 86 -6.61 4.15 -4.94
C ASP A 86 -7.98 4.01 -4.26
N LYS A 87 -8.87 3.18 -4.82
CA LYS A 87 -10.18 2.89 -4.24
C LYS A 87 -10.02 2.29 -2.85
N TRP A 88 -9.18 1.27 -2.70
CA TRP A 88 -8.99 0.63 -1.40
C TRP A 88 -8.25 1.51 -0.39
N ALA A 89 -7.33 2.36 -0.84
CA ALA A 89 -6.67 3.35 0.01
C ALA A 89 -7.68 4.34 0.59
N LYS A 90 -8.61 4.82 -0.24
CA LYS A 90 -9.70 5.70 0.20
C LYS A 90 -10.59 5.02 1.25
N GLU A 91 -11.08 3.81 0.98
CA GLU A 91 -11.89 3.07 1.96
C GLU A 91 -11.10 2.86 3.28
N VAL A 92 -9.80 2.57 3.21
CA VAL A 92 -8.93 2.46 4.40
C VAL A 92 -8.83 3.78 5.16
N THR A 93 -8.71 4.93 4.50
CA THR A 93 -8.73 6.23 5.20
C THR A 93 -10.10 6.61 5.77
N GLU A 94 -11.20 6.17 5.15
CA GLU A 94 -12.58 6.47 5.59
C GLU A 94 -12.96 5.73 6.88
N TYR A 95 -12.49 4.49 7.08
CA TYR A 95 -12.87 3.64 8.22
C TYR A 95 -11.90 3.67 9.43
N GLY A 96 -10.90 4.55 9.40
CA GLY A 96 -9.98 4.77 10.53
C GLY A 96 -10.57 5.63 11.65
N PRO A 97 -9.83 5.86 12.76
CA PRO A 97 -8.48 5.33 13.04
C PRO A 97 -8.49 3.87 13.50
N TYR A 98 -7.34 3.22 13.38
CA TYR A 98 -7.13 1.80 13.66
C TYR A 98 -6.20 1.56 14.85
N THR A 99 -6.42 0.46 15.56
CA THR A 99 -5.41 -0.16 16.43
C THR A 99 -4.93 -1.49 15.82
N PRO A 100 -3.77 -2.03 16.23
CA PRO A 100 -3.32 -3.36 15.81
C PRO A 100 -4.36 -4.47 16.04
N ASP A 101 -5.13 -4.39 17.13
CA ASP A 101 -6.17 -5.37 17.47
C ASP A 101 -7.44 -5.25 16.62
N THR A 102 -7.71 -4.07 16.03
CA THR A 102 -9.02 -3.75 15.41
C THR A 102 -8.98 -3.63 13.89
N ILE A 103 -7.80 -3.45 13.28
CA ILE A 103 -7.65 -3.24 11.84
C ILE A 103 -8.19 -4.42 11.01
N SER A 104 -7.88 -5.65 11.41
CA SER A 104 -8.27 -6.87 10.70
C SER A 104 -9.78 -7.05 10.65
N ASP A 105 -10.47 -6.95 11.79
CA ASP A 105 -11.93 -7.05 11.84
C ASP A 105 -12.62 -5.88 11.13
N THR A 106 -12.08 -4.67 11.27
CA THR A 106 -12.66 -3.46 10.65
C THR A 106 -12.58 -3.54 9.13
N LEU A 107 -11.41 -3.83 8.56
CA LEU A 107 -11.26 -3.93 7.11
C LEU A 107 -11.95 -5.16 6.52
N THR A 108 -12.00 -6.29 7.24
CA THR A 108 -12.79 -7.47 6.82
C THR A 108 -14.29 -7.12 6.75
N LYS A 109 -14.81 -6.44 7.78
CA LYS A 109 -16.22 -6.02 7.85
C LYS A 109 -16.59 -4.98 6.81
N GLU A 110 -15.73 -4.00 6.56
CA GLU A 110 -16.03 -2.86 5.68
C GLU A 110 -15.68 -3.14 4.23
N LEU A 111 -14.45 -3.55 3.91
CA LEU A 111 -14.06 -3.85 2.52
C LEU A 111 -14.82 -5.07 1.96
N GLY A 112 -15.23 -6.00 2.82
CA GLY A 112 -16.09 -7.13 2.49
C GLY A 112 -17.45 -6.72 1.89
N LYS A 113 -18.00 -5.55 2.25
CA LYS A 113 -19.26 -5.02 1.68
C LYS A 113 -19.15 -4.76 0.18
N TYR A 114 -17.94 -4.47 -0.31
CA TYR A 114 -17.66 -4.20 -1.71
C TYR A 114 -17.18 -5.43 -2.48
N GLY A 115 -17.28 -6.64 -1.91
CA GLY A 115 -16.90 -7.88 -2.58
C GLY A 115 -15.39 -8.02 -2.81
N ILE A 116 -14.55 -7.48 -1.91
CA ILE A 116 -13.11 -7.73 -1.96
C ILE A 116 -12.82 -9.22 -1.81
N ASP A 117 -11.90 -9.75 -2.62
CA ASP A 117 -11.46 -11.13 -2.47
C ASP A 117 -10.49 -11.27 -1.28
N GLN A 118 -10.37 -12.49 -0.76
CA GLN A 118 -9.58 -12.76 0.45
C GLN A 118 -8.07 -12.60 0.23
N GLN A 119 -7.56 -12.78 -1.00
CA GLN A 119 -6.15 -12.60 -1.29
C GLN A 119 -5.79 -11.12 -1.33
N THR A 120 -6.62 -10.28 -1.97
CA THR A 120 -6.43 -8.82 -1.98
C THR A 120 -6.58 -8.22 -0.59
N LEU A 121 -7.57 -8.66 0.21
CA LEU A 121 -7.72 -8.24 1.60
C LEU A 121 -6.50 -8.62 2.46
N HIS A 122 -5.99 -9.85 2.32
CA HIS A 122 -4.79 -10.29 3.04
C HIS A 122 -3.53 -9.48 2.60
N THR A 123 -3.39 -9.16 1.32
CA THR A 123 -2.30 -8.29 0.84
C THR A 123 -2.41 -6.87 1.42
N ILE A 124 -3.61 -6.29 1.48
CA ILE A 124 -3.85 -4.99 2.14
C ILE A 124 -3.45 -5.04 3.62
N LEU A 125 -3.90 -6.05 4.37
CA LEU A 125 -3.55 -6.21 5.78
C LEU A 125 -2.04 -6.45 6.00
N GLY A 126 -1.34 -7.08 5.04
CA GLY A 126 0.11 -7.19 5.08
C GLY A 126 0.87 -5.87 4.86
N VAL A 127 0.28 -4.93 4.12
CA VAL A 127 0.88 -3.60 3.84
C VAL A 127 0.66 -2.62 4.99
N LEU A 128 -0.41 -2.76 5.77
CA LEU A 128 -0.77 -1.80 6.82
C LEU A 128 -0.17 -2.18 8.19
N ALA A 129 0.34 -1.19 8.91
CA ALA A 129 0.85 -1.33 10.28
C ALA A 129 0.49 -0.10 11.13
N PRO A 130 -0.71 -0.06 11.74
CA PRO A 130 -1.08 1.02 12.67
C PRO A 130 -0.12 1.05 13.87
N GLN A 131 0.29 2.25 14.27
CA GLN A 131 1.17 2.51 15.41
C GLN A 131 0.39 2.96 16.66
#